data_AF-A0A3C7W6A6-F1
#
_entry.id   AF-A0A3C7W6A6-F1
#
_cell.length_a   1.000
_cell.length_b   1.000
_cell.length_c   1.000
_cell.angle_alpha   90.00
_cell.angle_beta   90.00
_cell.angle_gamma   90.00
#
_symmetry.space_group_name_H-M   'P 1'
#
loop_
_entity.id
_entity.type
_entity.pdbx_description
1 polymer ?
#
loop_
_entity_poly.entity_id
_entity_poly.type
_entity_poly.pdbx_seq_one_letter_code
_entity_poly.pdbx_strand_id
1 'polypeptide(L)'
;MNDARDRLFADPLGATAPFTFDSEVARVFPDMIRRSVPGYPTVVALSGLLAARFATAGSTLYDLGCSLGASTLAMRQHIEADGCRIVAVDNSPAMLERCRAVIDADA
;
A
#
# COMPACT_ATOMS: atom_id res chain seq x y z
N MET A 1 13.10 1.11 -9.58
CA MET A 1 12.15 2.10 -10.13
C MET A 1 12.39 3.43 -9.43
N ASN A 2 12.51 4.52 -10.19
CA ASN A 2 12.78 5.85 -9.63
C ASN A 2 11.45 6.48 -9.20
N ASP A 3 11.15 6.49 -7.89
CA ASP A 3 9.95 7.13 -7.35
C ASP A 3 10.03 8.65 -7.64
N ALA A 4 9.06 9.17 -8.39
CA ALA A 4 9.02 10.58 -8.70
C ALA A 4 8.74 11.38 -7.43
N ARG A 5 9.58 12.40 -7.16
CA ARG A 5 9.43 13.27 -5.99
C ARG A 5 8.06 13.93 -5.98
N ASP A 6 7.31 13.75 -4.89
CA ASP A 6 5.99 14.37 -4.71
C ASP A 6 6.11 15.89 -4.59
N ARG A 7 5.26 16.58 -5.36
CA ARG A 7 5.05 18.03 -5.39
C ARG A 7 3.58 18.40 -5.69
N LEU A 8 2.66 17.42 -5.64
CA LEU A 8 1.31 17.57 -6.19
C LEU A 8 0.49 18.66 -5.47
N PHE A 9 0.68 18.79 -4.15
CA PHE A 9 -0.02 19.76 -3.30
C PHE A 9 0.90 20.86 -2.76
N ALA A 10 1.97 21.20 -3.48
CA ALA A 10 2.98 22.16 -3.02
C ALA A 10 2.59 23.64 -3.27
N ASP A 11 1.55 23.93 -4.05
CA ASP A 11 1.08 25.29 -4.35
C ASP A 11 0.00 25.74 -3.33
N PRO A 12 0.25 26.76 -2.49
CA PRO A 12 -0.71 27.25 -1.52
C PRO A 12 -1.84 28.14 -2.11
N LEU A 13 -1.74 28.56 -3.37
CA LEU A 13 -2.67 29.52 -3.99
C LEU A 13 -3.59 28.90 -5.05
N GLY A 14 -3.35 27.65 -5.45
CA GLY A 14 -4.18 26.94 -6.42
C GLY A 14 -5.55 26.57 -5.85
N ALA A 15 -6.61 26.74 -6.64
CA ALA A 15 -7.91 26.12 -6.37
C ALA A 15 -7.74 24.60 -6.42
N THR A 16 -7.37 24.00 -5.29
CA THR A 16 -7.12 22.57 -5.20
C THR A 16 -8.48 21.87 -5.31
N ALA A 17 -8.65 21.09 -6.38
CA ALA A 17 -9.73 20.13 -6.45
C ALA A 17 -9.73 19.27 -5.17
N PRO A 18 -10.89 18.80 -4.69
CA PRO A 18 -10.95 17.93 -3.53
C PRO A 18 -10.00 16.74 -3.74
N PHE A 19 -9.25 16.42 -2.70
CA PHE A 19 -8.28 15.33 -2.73
C PHE A 19 -8.95 14.03 -3.19
N THR A 20 -8.33 13.37 -4.16
CA THR A 20 -8.76 12.06 -4.65
C THR A 20 -7.54 11.19 -4.91
N PHE A 21 -7.67 9.90 -4.68
CA PHE A 21 -6.65 8.92 -5.01
C PHE A 21 -6.71 8.61 -6.52
N ASP A 22 -6.31 9.56 -7.34
CA ASP A 22 -6.22 9.40 -8.79
C ASP A 22 -4.86 8.85 -9.24
N SER A 23 -4.64 8.83 -10.56
CA SER A 23 -3.39 8.38 -11.17
C SER A 23 -2.17 9.23 -10.77
N GLU A 24 -2.34 10.53 -10.56
CA GLU A 24 -1.23 11.41 -10.16
C GLU A 24 -0.82 11.12 -8.72
N VAL A 25 -1.79 10.96 -7.81
CA VAL A 25 -1.52 10.56 -6.43
C VAL A 25 -0.89 9.16 -6.40
N ALA A 26 -1.46 8.18 -7.10
CA ALA A 26 -0.91 6.81 -7.16
C ALA A 26 0.53 6.77 -7.67
N ARG A 27 0.90 7.67 -8.60
CA ARG A 27 2.25 7.78 -9.16
C ARG A 27 3.30 8.20 -8.14
N VAL A 28 2.95 9.09 -7.23
CA VAL A 28 3.88 9.65 -6.21
C VAL A 28 3.64 9.11 -4.80
N PHE A 29 2.64 8.24 -4.62
CA PHE A 29 2.18 7.75 -3.33
C PHE A 29 3.29 7.24 -2.40
N PRO A 30 4.28 6.43 -2.87
CA PRO A 30 5.37 5.98 -1.99
C PRO A 30 6.22 7.12 -1.42
N ASP A 31 6.52 8.16 -2.21
CA ASP A 31 7.27 9.32 -1.75
C ASP A 31 6.40 10.23 -0.87
N MET A 32 5.14 10.44 -1.27
CA MET A 32 4.17 11.25 -0.55
C MET A 32 3.97 10.75 0.89
N ILE A 33 3.68 9.45 1.06
CA ILE A 33 3.43 8.86 2.38
C ILE A 33 4.69 8.82 3.25
N ARG A 34 5.85 8.45 2.69
CA ARG A 34 7.11 8.39 3.46
C ARG A 34 7.50 9.73 4.07
N ARG A 35 7.10 10.84 3.46
CA ARG A 35 7.41 12.20 3.93
C ARG A 35 6.33 12.83 4.79
N SER A 36 5.08 12.41 4.63
CA SER A 36 3.94 13.00 5.34
C SER A 36 3.51 12.21 6.58
N VAL A 37 3.84 10.92 6.66
CA VAL A 37 3.44 10.05 7.79
C VAL A 37 4.68 9.51 8.52
N PRO A 38 5.08 10.13 9.64
CA PRO A 38 6.15 9.62 10.49
C PRO A 38 5.85 8.19 10.97
N GLY A 39 6.83 7.30 10.85
CA GLY A 39 6.70 5.91 11.30
C GLY A 39 5.96 4.98 10.34
N TYR A 40 5.54 5.46 9.15
CA TYR A 40 4.87 4.60 8.17
C TYR A 40 5.63 3.30 7.84
N PRO A 41 6.95 3.31 7.57
CA PRO A 41 7.69 2.07 7.32
C PRO A 41 7.65 1.09 8.51
N THR A 42 7.64 1.62 9.74
CA THR A 42 7.54 0.82 10.96
C THR A 42 6.17 0.14 11.04
N VAL A 43 5.08 0.86 10.75
CA VAL A 43 3.73 0.29 10.75
C VAL A 43 3.62 -0.85 9.73
N VAL A 44 4.12 -0.65 8.50
CA VAL A 44 4.14 -1.69 7.46
C VAL A 44 4.92 -2.92 7.92
N ALA A 45 6.10 -2.73 8.52
CA ALA A 45 6.90 -3.85 9.04
C ALA A 45 6.18 -4.61 10.16
N LEU A 46 5.54 -3.89 11.09
CA LEU A 46 4.76 -4.49 12.17
C LEU A 46 3.55 -5.27 11.64
N SER A 47 2.89 -4.80 10.57
CA SER A 47 1.82 -5.55 9.91
C SER A 47 2.29 -6.93 9.43
N GLY A 48 3.50 -7.03 8.86
CA GLY A 48 4.11 -8.32 8.50
C GLY A 48 4.33 -9.24 9.70
N LEU A 49 4.90 -8.72 10.79
CA LEU A 49 5.13 -9.49 12.02
C LEU A 49 3.82 -9.96 12.68
N LEU A 50 2.79 -9.13 12.68
CA LEU A 50 1.47 -9.50 13.17
C LEU A 50 0.86 -10.59 12.28
N ALA A 51 0.96 -10.48 10.96
CA ALA A 51 0.49 -11.52 10.05
C ALA A 51 1.21 -12.85 10.29
N ALA A 52 2.53 -12.88 10.43
CA ALA A 52 3.27 -14.09 10.81
C ALA A 52 2.75 -14.73 12.10
N ARG A 53 2.47 -13.90 13.10
CA ARG A 53 2.07 -14.36 14.43
C ARG A 53 0.65 -14.89 14.49
N PHE A 54 -0.25 -14.33 13.69
CA PHE A 54 -1.70 -14.56 13.80
C PHE A 54 -2.31 -15.30 12.61
N ALA A 55 -1.60 -15.40 11.48
CA ALA A 55 -2.04 -16.26 10.39
C ALA A 55 -2.04 -17.72 10.84
N THR A 56 -3.12 -18.42 10.53
CA THR A 56 -3.29 -19.85 10.75
C THR A 56 -3.54 -20.52 9.40
N ALA A 57 -3.29 -21.83 9.32
CA ALA A 57 -3.46 -22.57 8.07
C ALA A 57 -4.86 -22.33 7.47
N GLY A 58 -4.91 -21.98 6.17
CA GLY A 58 -6.15 -21.69 5.46
C GLY A 58 -6.84 -20.37 5.82
N SER A 59 -6.22 -19.50 6.64
CA SER A 59 -6.83 -18.22 7.01
C SER A 59 -6.90 -17.26 5.82
N THR A 60 -7.87 -16.35 5.85
CA THR A 60 -7.92 -15.21 4.92
C THR A 60 -7.57 -13.94 5.68
N LEU A 61 -6.58 -13.20 5.19
CA LEU A 61 -6.16 -11.91 5.72
C LEU A 61 -6.69 -10.80 4.80
N TYR A 62 -7.13 -9.69 5.37
CA TYR A 62 -7.68 -8.56 4.62
C TYR A 62 -6.82 -7.31 4.82
N ASP A 63 -6.38 -6.71 3.72
CA ASP A 63 -5.75 -5.38 3.69
C ASP A 63 -6.77 -4.37 3.18
N LEU A 64 -7.40 -3.62 4.10
CA LEU A 64 -8.48 -2.70 3.78
C LEU A 64 -7.93 -1.28 3.58
N GLY A 65 -8.15 -0.70 2.40
CA GLY A 65 -7.46 0.51 1.97
C GLY A 65 -6.03 0.20 1.53
N CYS A 66 -5.85 -0.86 0.74
CA CYS A 66 -4.53 -1.42 0.45
C CYS A 66 -3.61 -0.47 -0.33
N SER A 67 -4.15 0.59 -0.94
CA SER A 67 -3.37 1.56 -1.73
C SER A 67 -2.51 0.84 -2.78
N LEU A 68 -1.18 0.90 -2.65
CA LEU A 68 -0.24 0.22 -3.55
C LEU A 68 0.22 -1.17 -3.06
N GLY A 69 -0.39 -1.71 -2.00
CA GLY A 69 -0.13 -3.06 -1.51
C GLY A 69 1.05 -3.19 -0.56
N ALA A 70 1.52 -2.11 0.07
CA ALA A 70 2.68 -2.16 0.97
C ALA A 70 2.48 -3.13 2.16
N SER A 71 1.33 -3.05 2.83
CA SER A 71 0.98 -3.97 3.93
C SER A 71 0.71 -5.38 3.40
N THR A 72 0.00 -5.51 2.28
CA THR A 72 -0.20 -6.79 1.58
C THR A 72 1.12 -7.53 1.32
N LEU A 73 2.14 -6.84 0.79
CA LEU A 73 3.47 -7.41 0.56
C LEU A 73 4.17 -7.79 1.87
N ALA A 74 4.13 -6.90 2.87
CA ALA A 74 4.72 -7.20 4.17
C ALA A 74 4.10 -8.45 4.81
N MET A 75 2.77 -8.61 4.72
CA MET A 75 2.08 -9.82 5.17
C MET A 75 2.53 -11.05 4.36
N ARG A 76 2.51 -10.98 3.01
CA ARG A 76 2.92 -12.09 2.13
C ARG A 76 4.31 -12.61 2.47
N GLN A 77 5.26 -11.71 2.72
CA GLN A 77 6.66 -12.06 2.98
C GLN A 77 6.90 -12.73 4.34
N HIS A 78 5.95 -12.62 5.28
CA HIS A 78 6.11 -13.08 6.65
C HIS A 78 5.15 -14.22 7.04
N ILE A 79 4.10 -14.47 6.27
CA ILE A 79 3.18 -15.60 6.53
C ILE A 79 3.89 -16.91 6.19
N GLU A 80 4.06 -17.76 7.19
CA GLU A 80 4.59 -19.12 7.03
C GLU A 80 3.49 -20.18 7.02
N ALA A 81 2.26 -19.82 7.43
CA ALA A 81 1.14 -20.75 7.49
C ALA A 81 0.65 -21.13 6.08
N ASP A 82 0.46 -22.42 5.86
CA ASP A 82 0.06 -22.95 4.56
C ASP A 82 -1.38 -22.57 4.16
N GLY A 83 -1.58 -22.36 2.86
CA GLY A 83 -2.91 -22.14 2.28
C GLY A 83 -3.56 -20.83 2.68
N CYS A 84 -2.82 -19.87 3.25
CA CYS A 84 -3.33 -18.54 3.52
C CYS A 84 -3.67 -17.79 2.22
N ARG A 85 -4.68 -16.92 2.31
CA ARG A 85 -5.08 -16.01 1.23
C ARG A 85 -5.07 -14.58 1.71
N ILE A 86 -4.46 -13.67 0.97
CA ILE A 86 -4.55 -12.23 1.23
C ILE A 86 -5.55 -11.61 0.26
N VAL A 87 -6.49 -10.81 0.79
CA VAL A 87 -7.47 -10.05 0.02
C VAL A 87 -7.20 -8.56 0.25
N ALA A 88 -6.64 -7.91 -0.76
CA ALA A 88 -6.34 -6.48 -0.75
C ALA A 88 -7.51 -5.71 -1.37
N VAL A 89 -8.08 -4.75 -0.63
CA VAL A 89 -9.28 -4.00 -1.00
C VAL A 89 -8.98 -2.51 -1.04
N ASP A 90 -9.31 -1.85 -2.14
CA ASP A 90 -9.28 -0.40 -2.28
C ASP A 90 -10.44 0.04 -3.19
N ASN A 91 -10.90 1.28 -3.04
CA ASN A 91 -11.98 1.83 -3.89
C ASN A 91 -11.43 2.72 -5.01
N SER A 92 -10.14 3.04 -5.02
CA SER A 92 -9.48 3.78 -6.11
C SER A 92 -9.05 2.82 -7.23
N PRO A 93 -9.57 2.99 -8.46
CA PRO A 93 -9.11 2.23 -9.61
C PRO A 93 -7.62 2.41 -9.89
N ALA A 94 -7.10 3.63 -9.73
CA ALA A 94 -5.69 3.95 -9.97
C ALA A 94 -4.76 3.27 -8.95
N MET A 95 -5.17 3.20 -7.68
CA MET A 95 -4.45 2.46 -6.66
C MET A 95 -4.48 0.96 -6.96
N LEU A 96 -5.66 0.39 -7.26
CA LEU A 96 -5.81 -1.03 -7.57
C LEU A 96 -5.00 -1.47 -8.79
N GLU A 97 -4.95 -0.68 -9.87
CA GLU A 97 -4.16 -0.99 -11.06
C GLU A 97 -2.67 -1.11 -10.72
N ARG A 98 -2.15 -0.14 -9.98
CA ARG A 98 -0.74 -0.11 -9.62
C ARG A 98 -0.38 -1.12 -8.51
N CYS A 99 -1.31 -1.38 -7.59
CA CYS A 99 -1.20 -2.45 -6.60
C CYS A 99 -1.04 -3.80 -7.29
N ARG A 100 -1.88 -4.13 -8.28
CA ARG A 100 -1.72 -5.36 -9.08
C ARG A 100 -0.35 -5.45 -9.72
N ALA A 101 0.11 -4.39 -10.39
CA ALA A 101 1.44 -4.37 -11.00
C ALA A 101 2.58 -4.59 -9.98
N VAL A 102 2.44 -4.06 -8.76
CA VAL A 102 3.40 -4.27 -7.66
C VAL A 102 3.40 -5.73 -7.20
N ILE A 103 2.22 -6.33 -7.00
CA ILE A 103 2.08 -7.73 -6.57
C ILE A 103 2.55 -8.70 -7.65
N ASP A 104 2.21 -8.44 -8.92
CA ASP A 104 2.62 -9.28 -10.05
C ASP A 104 4.14 -9.26 -10.26
N ALA A 105 4.82 -8.16 -9.90
CA ALA A 105 6.27 -8.04 -9.96
C ALA A 105 7.01 -8.68 -8.75
N ASP A 106 6.30 -8.97 -7.67
CA ASP A 106 6.81 -9.67 -6.47
C ASP A 106 6.71 -11.21 -6.60
N ALA A 107 6.15 -11.70 -7.72
CA ALA A 107 5.97 -13.11 -8.02
C ALA A 107 7.29 -13.84 -8.34
#